data_AF-A0A928Y593-F1
#
_entry.id   AF-A0A928Y593-F1
#
_cell.length_a   1.000
_cell.length_b   1.000
_cell.length_c   1.000
_cell.angle_alpha   90.00
_cell.angle_beta   90.00
_cell.angle_gamma   90.00
#
_symmetry.space_group_name_H-M   'P 1'
#
loop_
_entity.id
_entity.type
_entity.pdbx_description
1 polymer ?
#
loop_
_entity_poly.entity_id
_entity_poly.type
_entity_poly.pdbx_seq_one_letter_code
_entity_poly.pdbx_strand_id
1 'polypeptide(L)'
;MIVAGSVCGSPEYLQRWRSTDNGLESTAMSHCDALLTLDELKMIDARIAGESAYLLANGAAKVRANVTGGARSTAKWRLLFLSAGELSLAQHVAESGKKTPAGAELRMADIPADAGQGLGCFENLHGFENGHEFAKALGASVNKYYGTAFPAFIESVLKHRETLRESLFDARQTFEKATLTQAASGQAQRVAARFALAGAAGELATEWGITGWEPGAPIQAAITCFKAWLQAFGGEGNKEERAMIEQVRHFLELHGEARFTDNGRANADDDHAPKTLNRAGFREKSDENKMEFFCLPEVFKTEICKGFDYRAVARLLIDRGFMKGDGRNLATNKRLSGCGMQRVFHILPTIWDSQND
;
A
#
# COMPACT_ATOMS: atom_id res chain seq x y z
N MET A 1 -3.04 -7.32 19.55
CA MET A 1 -3.58 -6.02 20.03
C MET A 1 -3.35 -5.79 21.52
N ILE A 2 -3.90 -6.61 22.42
CA ILE A 2 -3.80 -6.38 23.88
C ILE A 2 -2.36 -6.31 24.42
N VAL A 3 -1.43 -7.10 23.87
CA VAL A 3 0.00 -7.07 24.24
C VAL A 3 0.65 -5.73 23.89
N ALA A 4 0.28 -5.12 22.76
CA ALA A 4 0.78 -3.79 22.41
C ALA A 4 0.15 -2.71 23.31
N GLY A 5 -1.15 -2.83 23.61
CA GLY A 5 -1.85 -1.91 24.52
C GLY A 5 -1.32 -1.95 25.96
N SER A 6 -0.85 -3.11 26.43
CA SER A 6 -0.33 -3.27 27.80
C SER A 6 0.92 -2.44 28.07
N VAL A 7 1.63 -1.98 27.04
CA VAL A 7 2.74 -1.04 27.17
C VAL A 7 2.27 0.28 27.76
N CYS A 8 1.10 0.76 27.33
CA CYS A 8 0.54 2.06 27.71
C CYS A 8 -0.44 2.01 28.88
N GLY A 9 -1.24 0.94 29.01
CA GLY A 9 -2.30 0.90 30.02
C GLY A 9 -2.97 -0.45 30.18
N SER A 10 -4.05 -0.47 30.95
CA SER A 10 -4.84 -1.68 31.25
C SER A 10 -5.43 -2.30 29.98
N PRO A 11 -5.99 -3.52 30.05
CA PRO A 11 -6.71 -4.13 28.93
C PRO A 11 -7.84 -3.25 28.35
N GLU A 12 -8.41 -2.33 29.15
CA GLU A 12 -9.43 -1.36 28.72
C GLU A 12 -8.87 -0.27 27.80
N TYR A 13 -7.54 -0.18 27.65
CA TYR A 13 -6.88 0.71 26.71
C TYR A 13 -7.26 0.39 25.25
N LEU A 14 -7.60 -0.87 24.96
CA LEU A 14 -8.02 -1.31 23.64
C LEU A 14 -9.32 -0.63 23.21
N GLN A 15 -9.23 0.17 22.14
CA GLN A 15 -10.38 0.78 21.52
C GLN A 15 -10.88 -0.08 20.35
N ARG A 16 -12.09 0.22 19.88
CA ARG A 16 -12.79 -0.51 18.81
C ARG A 16 -13.12 0.44 17.67
N TRP A 17 -13.10 -0.05 16.44
CA TRP A 17 -13.49 0.75 15.26
C TRP A 17 -14.97 1.17 15.23
N ARG A 18 -15.80 0.63 16.12
CA ARG A 18 -17.22 0.99 16.28
C ARG A 18 -17.37 2.40 16.86
N SER A 19 -17.14 3.42 16.03
CA SER A 19 -17.18 4.82 16.43
C SER A 19 -17.61 5.71 15.26
N THR A 20 -18.07 6.92 15.58
CA THR A 20 -18.34 7.96 14.57
C THR A 20 -17.06 8.76 14.30
N ASP A 21 -17.00 9.53 13.20
CA ASP A 21 -15.86 10.43 12.93
C ASP A 21 -15.49 11.29 14.14
N ASN A 22 -16.49 11.90 14.80
CA ASN A 22 -16.26 12.73 15.99
C ASN A 22 -15.75 11.91 17.19
N GLY A 23 -16.25 10.68 17.34
CA GLY A 23 -15.78 9.78 18.39
C GLY A 23 -14.33 9.36 18.17
N LEU A 24 -13.94 9.08 16.91
CA LEU A 24 -12.55 8.80 16.54
C LEU A 24 -11.64 10.01 16.74
N GLU A 25 -12.09 11.23 16.41
CA GLU A 25 -11.34 12.47 16.72
C GLU A 25 -11.06 12.59 18.23
N SER A 26 -12.08 12.36 19.07
CA SER A 26 -11.92 12.39 20.53
C SER A 26 -10.97 11.30 21.02
N THR A 27 -11.07 10.09 20.46
CA THR A 27 -10.21 8.96 20.81
C THR A 27 -8.75 9.26 20.43
N ALA A 28 -8.52 9.78 19.23
CA ALA A 28 -7.19 10.17 18.76
C ALA A 28 -6.54 11.23 19.66
N MET A 29 -7.33 12.21 20.11
CA MET A 29 -6.86 13.23 21.06
C MET A 29 -6.46 12.64 22.41
N SER A 30 -7.25 11.70 22.94
CA SER A 30 -6.95 11.02 24.21
C SER A 30 -5.69 10.14 24.14
N HIS A 31 -5.27 9.74 22.93
CA HIS A 31 -4.07 8.95 22.67
C HIS A 31 -2.96 9.75 21.98
N CYS A 32 -3.00 11.09 22.02
CA CYS A 32 -1.95 11.91 21.42
C CYS A 32 -0.60 11.61 22.06
N ASP A 33 0.42 11.41 21.22
CA ASP A 33 1.78 11.00 21.59
C ASP A 33 1.89 9.62 22.26
N ALA A 34 0.83 8.83 22.25
CA ALA A 34 0.79 7.44 22.68
C ALA A 34 0.31 6.52 21.56
N LEU A 35 0.44 5.21 21.76
CA LEU A 35 -0.09 4.20 20.83
C LEU A 35 -1.62 4.22 20.88
N LEU A 36 -2.31 4.22 19.75
CA LEU A 36 -3.75 3.95 19.69
C LEU A 36 -3.99 2.53 19.16
N THR A 37 -4.65 1.67 19.92
CA THR A 37 -5.03 0.32 19.48
C THR A 37 -6.51 0.28 19.09
N LEU A 38 -6.80 -0.13 17.86
CA LEU A 38 -8.17 -0.22 17.33
C LEU A 38 -8.47 -1.64 16.85
N ASP A 39 -9.40 -2.31 17.53
CA ASP A 39 -9.79 -3.66 17.16
C ASP A 39 -10.98 -3.69 16.20
N GLU A 40 -11.03 -4.77 15.43
CA GLU A 40 -12.17 -5.17 14.58
C GLU A 40 -12.57 -4.11 13.54
N LEU A 41 -11.70 -3.90 12.53
CA LEU A 41 -11.91 -2.93 11.44
C LEU A 41 -13.30 -3.00 10.80
N LYS A 42 -13.86 -4.20 10.63
CA LYS A 42 -15.18 -4.42 10.02
C LYS A 42 -16.35 -3.76 10.78
N MET A 43 -16.14 -3.28 12.02
CA MET A 43 -17.17 -2.60 12.79
C MET A 43 -17.38 -1.13 12.40
N ILE A 44 -16.44 -0.52 11.68
CA ILE A 44 -16.69 0.79 11.06
C ILE A 44 -17.45 0.60 9.75
N ASP A 45 -18.19 1.62 9.33
CA ASP A 45 -18.87 1.58 8.02
C ASP A 45 -17.83 1.68 6.89
N ALA A 46 -17.86 0.72 5.97
CA ALA A 46 -16.98 0.65 4.80
C ALA A 46 -16.92 1.97 4.00
N ARG A 47 -18.01 2.75 3.99
CA ARG A 47 -18.10 4.02 3.26
C ARG A 47 -17.24 5.13 3.84
N ILE A 48 -16.92 5.07 5.14
CA ILE A 48 -16.13 6.08 5.87
C ILE A 48 -14.77 5.55 6.32
N ALA A 49 -14.56 4.22 6.37
CA ALA A 49 -13.33 3.60 6.87
C ALA A 49 -12.04 4.20 6.28
N GLY A 50 -12.00 4.41 4.97
CA GLY A 50 -10.85 5.02 4.29
C GLY A 50 -10.59 6.47 4.72
N GLU A 51 -11.64 7.28 4.88
CA GLU A 51 -11.54 8.67 5.35
C GLU A 51 -11.14 8.72 6.83
N SER A 52 -11.66 7.81 7.66
CA SER A 52 -11.34 7.72 9.08
C SER A 52 -9.87 7.32 9.30
N ALA A 53 -9.35 6.33 8.56
CA ALA A 53 -7.94 5.97 8.61
C ALA A 53 -7.04 7.12 8.14
N TYR A 54 -7.46 7.85 7.09
CA TYR A 54 -6.75 9.02 6.61
C TYR A 54 -6.73 10.17 7.65
N LEU A 55 -7.85 10.40 8.33
CA LEU A 55 -7.99 11.38 9.41
C LEU A 55 -7.05 11.05 10.58
N LEU A 56 -7.07 9.81 11.07
CA LEU A 56 -6.21 9.37 12.19
C LEU A 56 -4.74 9.63 11.89
N ALA A 57 -4.30 9.24 10.69
CA ALA A 57 -2.91 9.39 10.26
C ALA A 57 -2.49 10.83 9.93
N ASN A 58 -3.43 11.73 9.59
CA ASN A 58 -3.11 13.13 9.29
C ASN A 58 -2.93 14.00 10.53
N GLY A 59 -3.44 13.57 11.69
CA GLY A 59 -3.16 14.29 12.93
C GLY A 59 -4.04 15.51 13.21
N ALA A 60 -5.19 15.66 12.55
CA ALA A 60 -6.04 16.84 12.73
C ALA A 60 -7.53 16.53 12.55
N ALA A 61 -8.35 17.16 13.40
CA ALA A 61 -9.81 17.13 13.30
C ALA A 61 -10.31 17.91 12.08
N LYS A 62 -11.55 17.64 11.66
CA LYS A 62 -12.22 18.44 10.62
C LYS A 62 -12.33 19.90 11.07
N VAL A 63 -11.98 20.83 10.19
CA VAL A 63 -12.13 22.27 10.41
C VAL A 63 -13.63 22.60 10.49
N ARG A 64 -14.03 23.35 11.52
CA ARG A 64 -15.41 23.80 11.71
C ARG A 64 -15.43 25.31 11.88
N ALA A 65 -16.44 25.96 11.31
CA ALA A 65 -16.73 27.35 11.60
C ALA A 65 -17.20 27.50 13.06
N ASN A 66 -16.84 28.60 13.69
CA ASN A 66 -17.44 29.03 14.95
C ASN A 66 -18.79 29.73 14.66
N VAL A 67 -19.56 29.99 15.72
CA VAL A 67 -20.88 30.63 15.63
C VAL A 67 -20.79 32.06 15.07
N THR A 68 -19.61 32.69 15.12
CA THR A 68 -19.34 34.06 14.64
C THR A 68 -18.74 34.10 13.22
N GLY A 69 -18.69 32.97 12.50
CA GLY A 69 -18.19 32.89 11.12
C GLY A 69 -16.66 32.81 10.96
N GLY A 70 -15.90 32.84 12.06
CA GLY A 70 -14.46 32.56 12.08
C GLY A 70 -14.14 31.06 12.15
N ALA A 71 -12.90 30.66 11.88
CA ALA A 71 -12.47 29.26 12.06
C ALA A 71 -12.33 28.92 13.55
N ARG A 72 -12.91 27.80 13.99
CA ARG A 72 -12.68 27.26 15.34
C ARG A 72 -11.27 26.66 15.43
N SER A 73 -10.64 26.72 16.61
CA SER A 73 -9.38 26.03 16.88
C SER A 73 -9.52 24.54 16.57
N THR A 74 -8.73 24.05 15.61
CA THR A 74 -8.78 22.65 15.16
C THR A 74 -7.92 21.80 16.06
N ALA A 75 -8.50 20.75 16.64
CA ALA A 75 -7.76 19.78 17.45
C ALA A 75 -6.70 19.08 16.59
N LYS A 76 -5.51 18.87 17.15
CA LYS A 76 -4.38 18.23 16.49
C LYS A 76 -3.80 17.16 17.40
N TRP A 77 -3.33 16.08 16.79
CA TRP A 77 -2.69 14.96 17.47
C TRP A 77 -1.53 14.43 16.65
N ARG A 78 -0.63 13.69 17.30
CA ARG A 78 0.40 12.88 16.66
C ARG A 78 0.24 11.47 17.21
N LEU A 79 0.01 10.50 16.34
CA LEU A 79 -0.23 9.12 16.75
C LEU A 79 0.41 8.13 15.81
N LEU A 80 0.82 7.01 16.38
CA LEU A 80 0.90 5.73 15.68
C LEU A 80 -0.29 4.92 16.17
N PHE A 81 -1.04 4.32 15.25
CA PHE A 81 -2.12 3.42 15.60
C PHE A 81 -1.84 2.03 15.04
N LEU A 82 -2.29 1.04 15.79
CA LEU A 82 -2.30 -0.35 15.38
C LEU A 82 -3.76 -0.77 15.24
N SER A 83 -4.07 -1.47 14.15
CA SER A 83 -5.40 -1.99 13.86
C SER A 83 -5.35 -3.50 13.67
N ALA A 84 -6.44 -4.18 14.01
CA ALA A 84 -6.66 -5.59 13.65
C ALA A 84 -8.00 -5.76 12.91
N GLY A 85 -8.04 -6.72 11.99
CA GLY A 85 -9.23 -7.05 11.21
C GLY A 85 -8.97 -8.22 10.26
N GLU A 86 -10.04 -8.89 9.85
CA GLU A 86 -10.01 -9.99 8.87
C GLU A 86 -9.78 -9.49 7.43
N LEU A 87 -10.20 -8.27 7.15
CA LEU A 87 -10.08 -7.60 5.85
C LEU A 87 -9.05 -6.47 5.94
N SER A 88 -8.30 -6.28 4.86
CA SER A 88 -7.51 -5.06 4.69
C SER A 88 -8.40 -3.82 4.57
N LEU A 89 -7.84 -2.63 4.80
CA LEU A 89 -8.59 -1.38 4.60
C LEU A 89 -9.11 -1.27 3.15
N ALA A 90 -8.31 -1.72 2.18
CA ALA A 90 -8.68 -1.78 0.77
C ALA A 90 -9.89 -2.68 0.52
N GLN A 91 -9.86 -3.90 1.08
CA GLN A 91 -10.93 -4.88 0.92
C GLN A 91 -12.23 -4.40 1.58
N HIS A 92 -12.15 -3.88 2.80
CA HIS A 92 -13.33 -3.41 3.51
C HIS A 92 -14.02 -2.23 2.81
N VAL A 93 -13.27 -1.23 2.34
CA VAL A 93 -13.85 -0.11 1.58
C VAL A 93 -14.47 -0.59 0.26
N ALA A 94 -13.86 -1.58 -0.39
CA ALA A 94 -14.37 -2.15 -1.64
C ALA A 94 -15.76 -2.80 -1.49
N GLU A 95 -16.13 -3.28 -0.30
CA GLU A 95 -17.49 -3.80 -0.02
C GLU A 95 -18.57 -2.73 -0.24
N SER A 96 -18.22 -1.45 -0.13
CA SER A 96 -19.12 -0.32 -0.42
C SER A 96 -19.13 0.13 -1.89
N GLY A 97 -18.42 -0.57 -2.77
CA GLY A 97 -18.24 -0.18 -4.17
C GLY A 97 -17.35 1.05 -4.37
N LYS A 98 -16.66 1.52 -3.33
CA LYS A 98 -15.71 2.62 -3.39
C LYS A 98 -14.28 2.09 -3.53
N LYS A 99 -13.39 2.93 -4.07
CA LYS A 99 -11.95 2.67 -4.06
C LYS A 99 -11.31 3.37 -2.86
N THR A 100 -10.42 2.68 -2.16
CA THR A 100 -9.61 3.30 -1.11
C THR A 100 -8.63 4.29 -1.72
N PRO A 101 -8.51 5.52 -1.17
CA PRO A 101 -7.46 6.43 -1.60
C PRO A 101 -6.08 5.81 -1.33
N ALA A 102 -5.18 5.81 -2.32
CA ALA A 102 -3.83 5.26 -2.17
C ALA A 102 -3.06 5.85 -0.97
N GLY A 103 -3.30 7.13 -0.68
CA GLY A 103 -2.72 7.80 0.48
C GLY A 103 -3.17 7.25 1.84
N ALA A 104 -4.34 6.61 1.94
CA ALA A 104 -4.85 5.98 3.15
C ALA A 104 -4.23 4.59 3.37
N GLU A 105 -4.08 3.79 2.31
CA GLU A 105 -3.40 2.48 2.38
C GLU A 105 -1.92 2.62 2.77
N LEU A 106 -1.23 3.65 2.27
CA LEU A 106 0.15 3.93 2.71
C LEU A 106 0.25 4.40 4.16
N ARG A 107 -0.86 4.95 4.69
CA ARG A 107 -0.92 5.43 6.06
C ARG A 107 -1.28 4.33 7.05
N MET A 108 -2.01 3.31 6.61
CA MET A 108 -2.37 2.12 7.35
C MET A 108 -1.79 0.90 6.63
N ALA A 109 -0.51 0.61 6.91
CA ALA A 109 0.21 -0.49 6.28
C ALA A 109 -0.32 -1.84 6.77
N ASP A 110 -1.00 -2.58 5.90
CA ASP A 110 -1.57 -3.89 6.21
C ASP A 110 -0.49 -4.99 6.22
N ILE A 111 -0.27 -5.59 7.39
CA ILE A 111 0.69 -6.69 7.57
C ILE A 111 -0.12 -8.00 7.68
N PRO A 112 0.21 -9.05 6.89
CA PRO A 112 -0.40 -10.36 7.07
C PRO A 112 -0.23 -10.86 8.50
N ALA A 113 -1.32 -11.33 9.12
CA ALA A 113 -1.30 -11.81 10.49
C ALA A 113 -0.60 -13.16 10.66
N ASP A 114 -0.53 -13.99 9.61
CA ASP A 114 0.18 -15.27 9.63
C ASP A 114 1.69 -15.04 9.54
N ALA A 115 2.43 -15.58 10.51
CA ALA A 115 3.89 -15.52 10.57
C ALA A 115 4.58 -16.51 9.61
N GLY A 116 3.82 -17.34 8.89
CA GLY A 116 4.34 -18.28 7.89
C GLY A 116 5.01 -19.51 8.49
N GLN A 117 4.89 -19.73 9.80
CA GLN A 117 5.48 -20.87 10.52
C GLN A 117 4.46 -21.99 10.81
N GLY A 118 3.22 -21.86 10.31
CA GLY A 118 2.13 -22.81 10.63
C GLY A 118 1.61 -22.70 12.06
N LEU A 119 1.98 -21.63 12.78
CA LEU A 119 1.62 -21.36 14.18
C LEU A 119 0.67 -20.15 14.31
N GLY A 120 0.02 -19.75 13.21
CA GLY A 120 -0.80 -18.54 13.14
C GLY A 120 0.05 -17.28 13.26
N CYS A 121 -0.30 -16.37 14.16
CA CYS A 121 0.42 -15.11 14.35
C CYS A 121 1.72 -15.19 15.15
N PHE A 122 2.16 -16.40 15.49
CA PHE A 122 3.36 -16.62 16.29
C PHE A 122 4.46 -17.27 15.44
N GLU A 123 5.71 -16.88 15.66
CA GLU A 123 6.89 -17.57 15.12
C GLU A 123 7.41 -18.64 16.10
N ASN A 124 7.14 -18.44 17.40
CA ASN A 124 7.58 -19.32 18.48
C ASN A 124 6.50 -19.36 19.58
N LEU A 125 6.26 -20.55 20.12
CA LEU A 125 5.29 -20.76 21.20
C LEU A 125 5.93 -20.76 22.59
N HIS A 126 7.25 -20.56 22.72
CA HIS A 126 7.96 -20.44 24.01
C HIS A 126 7.66 -21.58 25.00
N GLY A 127 7.53 -22.81 24.49
CA GLY A 127 7.27 -24.01 25.29
C GLY A 127 5.79 -24.30 25.58
N PHE A 128 4.86 -23.48 25.09
CA PHE A 128 3.43 -23.78 25.13
C PHE A 128 3.03 -24.82 24.07
N GLU A 129 1.99 -25.60 24.36
CA GLU A 129 1.54 -26.72 23.50
C GLU A 129 1.04 -26.25 22.12
N ASN A 130 0.34 -25.12 22.07
CA ASN A 130 -0.21 -24.57 20.84
C ASN A 130 -0.43 -23.05 20.97
N GLY A 131 -0.74 -22.40 19.85
CA GLY A 131 -0.97 -20.95 19.79
C GLY A 131 -2.14 -20.46 20.67
N HIS A 132 -3.15 -21.30 20.90
CA HIS A 132 -4.28 -20.94 21.77
C HIS A 132 -3.83 -20.78 23.23
N GLU A 133 -3.11 -21.77 23.77
CA GLU A 133 -2.59 -21.69 25.14
C GLU A 133 -1.56 -20.58 25.31
N PHE A 134 -0.72 -20.33 24.30
CA PHE A 134 0.22 -19.20 24.34
C PHE A 134 -0.51 -17.85 24.36
N ALA A 135 -1.48 -17.63 23.48
CA ALA A 135 -2.29 -16.40 23.45
C ALA A 135 -3.06 -16.18 24.76
N LYS A 136 -3.59 -17.25 25.35
CA LYS A 136 -4.28 -17.21 26.64
C LYS A 136 -3.32 -16.85 27.79
N ALA A 137 -2.11 -17.40 27.80
CA ALA A 137 -1.07 -17.04 28.77
C ALA A 137 -0.63 -15.57 28.65
N LEU A 138 -0.48 -15.07 27.42
CA LEU A 138 -0.23 -13.65 27.17
C LEU A 138 -1.38 -12.79 27.69
N GLY A 139 -2.64 -13.17 27.42
CA GLY A 139 -3.82 -12.46 27.91
C GLY A 139 -3.88 -12.40 29.45
N ALA A 140 -3.62 -13.52 30.12
CA ALA A 140 -3.54 -13.56 31.59
C ALA A 140 -2.42 -12.66 32.14
N SER A 141 -1.27 -12.64 31.46
CA SER A 141 -0.12 -11.81 31.87
C SER A 141 -0.42 -10.32 31.71
N VAL A 142 -1.01 -9.93 30.57
CA VAL A 142 -1.42 -8.55 30.29
C VAL A 142 -2.49 -8.06 31.25
N ASN A 143 -3.38 -8.94 31.74
CA ASN A 143 -4.37 -8.56 32.77
C ASN A 143 -3.73 -8.26 34.13
N LYS A 144 -2.53 -8.77 34.40
CA LYS A 144 -1.83 -8.59 35.68
C LYS A 144 -0.72 -7.53 35.62
N TYR A 145 -0.06 -7.40 34.47
CA TYR A 145 1.10 -6.55 34.27
C TYR A 145 0.89 -5.65 33.06
N TYR A 146 0.72 -4.36 33.30
CA TYR A 146 0.47 -3.37 32.27
C TYR A 146 0.84 -1.95 32.71
N GLY A 147 0.99 -1.04 31.74
CA GLY A 147 1.17 0.41 31.96
C GLY A 147 2.52 0.84 32.53
N THR A 148 3.49 -0.06 32.63
CA THR A 148 4.81 0.23 33.22
C THR A 148 5.89 0.56 32.19
N ALA A 149 5.83 -0.08 31.01
CA ALA A 149 6.86 0.08 29.98
C ALA A 149 6.86 1.47 29.34
N PHE A 150 5.69 2.05 29.05
CA PHE A 150 5.61 3.38 28.42
C PHE A 150 6.17 4.50 29.32
N PRO A 151 5.79 4.63 30.61
CA PRO A 151 6.40 5.60 31.50
C PRO A 151 7.93 5.45 31.61
N ALA A 152 8.42 4.22 31.78
CA ALA A 152 9.87 3.95 31.83
C ALA A 152 10.59 4.37 30.54
N PHE A 153 9.96 4.11 29.39
CA PHE A 153 10.50 4.54 28.09
C PHE A 153 10.56 6.07 27.98
N ILE A 154 9.50 6.77 28.39
CA ILE A 154 9.45 8.24 28.36
C ILE A 154 10.49 8.85 29.31
N GLU A 155 10.68 8.30 30.51
CA GLU A 155 11.74 8.75 31.42
C GLU A 155 13.12 8.64 30.78
N SER A 156 13.41 7.54 30.08
CA SER A 156 14.66 7.36 29.35
C SER A 156 14.78 8.29 28.14
N VAL A 157 13.68 8.54 27.41
CA VAL A 157 13.65 9.53 26.32
C VAL A 157 14.00 10.93 26.82
N LEU A 158 13.47 11.33 27.98
CA LEU A 158 13.76 12.64 28.57
C LEU A 158 15.24 12.77 28.98
N LYS A 159 15.86 11.69 29.44
CA LYS A 159 17.30 11.66 29.81
C LYS A 159 18.24 11.74 28.61
N HIS A 160 17.85 11.18 27.46
CA HIS A 160 18.72 11.07 26.27
C HIS A 160 18.28 11.97 25.10
N ARG A 161 17.41 12.96 25.35
CA ARG A 161 16.74 13.77 24.32
C ARG A 161 17.66 14.36 23.25
N GLU A 162 18.84 14.83 23.66
CA GLU A 162 19.78 15.51 22.77
C GLU A 162 20.41 14.57 21.72
N THR A 163 20.67 13.31 22.08
CA THR A 163 21.32 12.34 21.18
C THR A 163 20.32 11.56 20.33
N LEU A 164 19.06 11.42 20.79
CA LEU A 164 18.05 10.62 20.11
C LEU A 164 17.78 11.04 18.67
N ARG A 165 17.88 12.33 18.35
CA ARG A 165 17.58 12.81 17.00
C ARG A 165 18.53 12.22 15.95
N GLU A 166 19.82 12.18 16.28
CA GLU A 166 20.86 11.64 15.41
C GLU A 166 20.75 10.11 15.33
N SER A 167 20.62 9.44 16.48
CA SER A 167 20.46 7.98 16.53
C SER A 167 19.24 7.49 15.74
N LEU A 168 18.11 8.18 15.80
CA LEU A 168 16.91 7.83 15.02
C LEU A 168 17.09 8.09 13.52
N PHE A 169 17.87 9.11 13.13
CA PHE A 169 18.19 9.37 11.73
C PHE A 169 19.07 8.26 11.15
N ASP A 170 20.10 7.84 11.90
CA ASP A 170 21.02 6.77 11.48
C ASP A 170 20.33 5.41 11.43
N ALA A 171 19.48 5.12 12.43
CA ALA A 171 18.69 3.89 12.45
C ALA A 171 17.75 3.83 11.24
N ARG A 172 17.13 4.96 10.87
CA ARG A 172 16.31 5.04 9.66
C ARG A 172 17.12 4.78 8.40
N GLN A 173 18.28 5.41 8.25
CA GLN A 173 19.11 5.22 7.07
C GLN A 173 19.61 3.77 6.94
N THR A 174 19.97 3.16 8.07
CA THR A 174 20.40 1.75 8.14
C THR A 174 19.26 0.81 7.75
N PHE A 175 18.06 1.06 8.27
CA PHE A 175 16.88 0.28 7.93
C PHE A 175 16.53 0.38 6.44
N GLU A 176 16.52 1.59 5.87
CA GLU A 176 16.25 1.81 4.45
C GLU A 176 17.29 1.07 3.58
N LYS A 177 18.58 1.15 3.91
CA LYS A 177 19.64 0.42 3.19
C LYS A 177 19.49 -1.11 3.27
N ALA A 178 18.98 -1.63 4.39
CA ALA A 178 18.81 -3.07 4.59
C ALA A 178 17.56 -3.65 3.93
N THR A 179 16.59 -2.80 3.56
CA THR A 179 15.25 -3.23 3.16
C THR A 179 14.80 -2.76 1.78
N LEU A 180 15.44 -1.73 1.22
CA LEU A 180 15.05 -1.12 -0.03
C LEU A 180 16.22 -1.03 -1.01
N THR A 181 15.90 -1.12 -2.30
CA THR A 181 16.84 -0.84 -3.39
C THR A 181 16.75 0.61 -3.87
N GLN A 182 17.62 1.01 -4.82
CA GLN A 182 17.51 2.33 -5.47
C GLN A 182 16.23 2.49 -6.30
N ALA A 183 15.54 1.41 -6.63
CA ALA A 183 14.27 1.43 -7.36
C ALA A 183 13.06 1.72 -6.44
N ALA A 184 13.27 1.85 -5.13
CA ALA A 184 12.19 2.04 -4.19
C ALA A 184 11.45 3.36 -4.41
N SER A 185 10.14 3.25 -4.61
CA SER A 185 9.26 4.41 -4.73
C SER A 185 9.22 5.20 -3.42
N GLY A 186 8.89 6.49 -3.54
CA GLY A 186 8.65 7.32 -2.35
C GLY A 186 7.51 6.81 -1.46
N GLN A 187 6.65 5.91 -1.96
CA GLN A 187 5.64 5.22 -1.17
C GLN A 187 6.29 4.20 -0.22
N ALA A 188 7.13 3.30 -0.75
CA ALA A 188 7.84 2.30 0.02
C ALA A 188 8.78 2.95 1.07
N GLN A 189 9.50 4.00 0.69
CA GLN A 189 10.37 4.75 1.61
C GLN A 189 9.61 5.35 2.81
N ARG A 190 8.40 5.90 2.58
CA ARG A 190 7.58 6.48 3.66
C ARG A 190 7.11 5.42 4.66
N VAL A 191 6.79 4.22 4.18
CA VAL A 191 6.36 3.12 5.06
C VAL A 191 7.57 2.56 5.80
N ALA A 192 8.70 2.33 5.11
CA ALA A 192 9.95 1.89 5.72
C ALA A 192 10.39 2.79 6.88
N ALA A 193 10.29 4.12 6.74
CA ALA A 193 10.62 5.07 7.79
C ALA A 193 9.84 4.85 9.10
N ARG A 194 8.60 4.37 9.03
CA ARG A 194 7.77 4.10 10.23
C ARG A 194 8.14 2.79 10.90
N PHE A 195 8.44 1.76 10.11
CA PHE A 195 8.97 0.49 10.63
C PHE A 195 10.35 0.68 11.24
N ALA A 196 11.20 1.49 10.61
CA ALA A 196 12.50 1.86 11.15
C ALA A 196 12.38 2.56 12.51
N LEU A 197 11.42 3.48 12.65
CA LEU A 197 11.14 4.15 13.93
C LEU A 197 10.69 3.15 15.01
N ALA A 198 9.81 2.21 14.66
CA ALA A 198 9.34 1.17 15.59
C ALA A 198 10.47 0.23 16.02
N GLY A 199 11.29 -0.23 15.07
CA GLY A 199 12.47 -1.06 15.36
C GLY A 199 13.50 -0.32 16.22
N ALA A 200 13.84 0.92 15.87
CA ALA A 200 14.76 1.75 16.64
C ALA A 200 14.26 2.02 18.07
N ALA A 201 12.97 2.29 18.24
CA ALA A 201 12.38 2.43 19.57
C ALA A 201 12.48 1.13 20.38
N GLY A 202 12.32 -0.03 19.73
CA GLY A 202 12.53 -1.34 20.33
C GLY A 202 13.99 -1.57 20.76
N GLU A 203 14.96 -1.23 19.91
CA GLU A 203 16.39 -1.33 20.26
C GLU A 203 16.75 -0.45 21.46
N LEU A 204 16.27 0.80 21.49
CA LEU A 204 16.46 1.69 22.63
C LEU A 204 15.80 1.16 23.91
N ALA A 205 14.59 0.60 23.80
CA ALA A 205 13.91 0.01 24.94
C ALA A 205 14.68 -1.21 25.48
N THR A 206 15.30 -2.00 24.60
CA THR A 206 16.20 -3.10 24.98
C THR A 206 17.46 -2.58 25.66
N GLU A 207 18.14 -1.61 25.07
CA GLU A 207 19.36 -1.00 25.62
C GLU A 207 19.12 -0.39 27.02
N TRP A 208 17.96 0.24 27.21
CA TRP A 208 17.56 0.82 28.50
C TRP A 208 17.00 -0.21 29.50
N GLY A 209 17.01 -1.51 29.16
CA GLY A 209 16.61 -2.60 30.05
C GLY A 209 15.11 -2.72 30.29
N ILE A 210 14.27 -2.19 29.38
CA ILE A 210 12.81 -2.19 29.51
C ILE A 210 12.19 -3.50 28.99
N THR A 211 12.68 -4.02 27.87
CA THR A 211 12.09 -5.18 27.18
C THR A 211 12.72 -6.51 27.62
N GLY A 212 14.01 -6.50 27.93
CA GLY A 212 14.80 -7.72 28.15
C GLY A 212 14.99 -8.57 26.89
N TRP A 213 14.78 -8.01 25.69
CA TRP A 213 15.00 -8.71 24.43
C TRP A 213 16.49 -8.80 24.08
N GLU A 214 16.84 -9.72 23.18
CA GLU A 214 18.20 -9.76 22.63
C GLU A 214 18.45 -8.52 21.75
N PRO A 215 19.66 -7.91 21.82
CA PRO A 215 20.03 -6.83 20.91
C PRO A 215 19.87 -7.23 19.44
N GLY A 216 19.28 -6.37 18.62
CA GLY A 216 19.00 -6.65 17.22
C GLY A 216 17.69 -7.42 16.95
N ALA A 217 17.05 -8.01 17.96
CA ALA A 217 15.75 -8.66 17.79
C ALA A 217 14.64 -7.66 17.38
N PRO A 218 14.47 -6.48 18.03
CA PRO A 218 13.44 -5.54 17.62
C PRO A 218 13.60 -5.01 16.19
N ILE A 219 14.82 -4.67 15.76
CA ILE A 219 15.04 -4.19 14.38
C ILE A 219 14.77 -5.31 13.37
N GLN A 220 15.16 -6.54 13.68
CA GLN A 220 14.89 -7.69 12.81
C GLN A 220 13.39 -7.98 12.69
N ALA A 221 12.63 -7.89 13.78
CA ALA A 221 11.17 -8.02 13.75
C ALA A 221 10.52 -6.94 12.87
N ALA A 222 10.99 -5.69 12.97
CA ALA A 222 10.52 -4.61 12.11
C ALA A 222 10.84 -4.85 10.62
N ILE A 223 12.03 -5.39 10.31
CA ILE A 223 12.42 -5.79 8.95
C ILE A 223 11.51 -6.89 8.42
N THR A 224 11.25 -7.93 9.22
CA THR A 224 10.37 -9.05 8.83
C THR A 224 8.96 -8.54 8.50
N CYS A 225 8.36 -7.74 9.39
CA CYS A 225 7.04 -7.16 9.16
C CYS A 225 7.01 -6.22 7.94
N PHE A 226 8.06 -5.41 7.75
CA PHE A 226 8.15 -4.53 6.58
C PHE A 226 8.25 -5.32 5.27
N LYS A 227 9.06 -6.39 5.22
CA LYS A 227 9.19 -7.26 4.05
C LYS A 227 7.88 -7.99 3.74
N ALA A 228 7.17 -8.46 4.78
CA ALA A 228 5.84 -9.07 4.61
C ALA A 228 4.83 -8.06 4.04
N TRP A 229 4.82 -6.83 4.55
CA TRP A 229 4.01 -5.74 3.98
C TRP A 229 4.42 -5.45 2.53
N LEU A 230 5.71 -5.32 2.24
CA LEU A 230 6.22 -4.98 0.91
C LEU A 230 5.83 -6.04 -0.13
N GLN A 231 5.92 -7.32 0.24
CA GLN A 231 5.48 -8.43 -0.61
C GLN A 231 3.97 -8.36 -0.87
N ALA A 232 3.15 -8.14 0.17
CA ALA A 232 1.69 -8.01 0.02
C ALA A 232 1.28 -6.76 -0.76
N PHE A 233 2.05 -5.67 -0.65
CA PHE A 233 1.88 -4.43 -1.42
C PHE A 233 2.28 -4.61 -2.90
N GLY A 234 2.99 -5.69 -3.22
CA GLY A 234 3.43 -6.08 -4.56
C GLY A 234 4.75 -5.44 -5.01
N GLY A 235 5.63 -5.12 -4.06
CA GLY A 235 7.00 -4.70 -4.32
C GLY A 235 7.30 -3.22 -4.04
N GLU A 236 8.54 -2.83 -4.32
CA GLU A 236 9.09 -1.50 -4.02
C GLU A 236 8.60 -0.40 -4.98
N GLY A 237 8.11 -0.80 -6.16
CA GLY A 237 7.61 0.09 -7.20
C GLY A 237 6.29 0.78 -6.85
N ASN A 238 5.93 1.78 -7.63
CA ASN A 238 4.70 2.56 -7.43
C ASN A 238 3.45 1.72 -7.78
N LYS A 239 2.56 1.53 -6.81
CA LYS A 239 1.33 0.71 -6.99
C LYS A 239 0.41 1.27 -8.09
N GLU A 240 0.32 2.59 -8.23
CA GLU A 240 -0.50 3.20 -9.28
C GLU A 240 0.04 2.91 -10.67
N GLU A 241 1.36 2.98 -10.85
CA GLU A 241 2.02 2.65 -12.12
C GLU A 241 1.80 1.18 -12.48
N ARG A 242 1.94 0.28 -11.49
CA ARG A 242 1.68 -1.15 -11.68
C ARG A 242 0.24 -1.41 -12.11
N ALA A 243 -0.74 -0.79 -11.43
CA ALA A 243 -2.14 -0.91 -11.78
C ALA A 243 -2.47 -0.38 -13.19
N MET A 244 -1.77 0.68 -13.65
CA MET A 244 -1.88 1.17 -15.03
C MET A 244 -1.39 0.14 -16.04
N ILE A 245 -0.25 -0.51 -15.78
CA ILE A 245 0.33 -1.54 -16.66
C ILE A 245 -0.55 -2.80 -16.67
N GLU A 246 -0.98 -3.26 -15.48
CA GLU A 246 -1.89 -4.40 -15.31
C GLU A 246 -3.22 -4.18 -16.04
N GLN A 247 -3.78 -2.97 -15.99
CA GLN A 247 -4.99 -2.62 -16.73
C GLN A 247 -4.82 -2.77 -18.25
N VAL A 248 -3.68 -2.34 -18.80
CA VAL A 248 -3.37 -2.50 -20.23
C VAL A 248 -3.19 -3.98 -20.58
N ARG A 249 -2.41 -4.72 -19.79
CA ARG A 249 -2.22 -6.18 -19.95
C ARG A 249 -3.56 -6.91 -19.94
N HIS A 250 -4.39 -6.64 -18.94
CA HIS A 250 -5.70 -7.26 -18.78
C HIS A 250 -6.60 -7.04 -20.01
N PHE A 251 -6.62 -5.82 -20.55
CA PHE A 251 -7.38 -5.54 -21.77
C PHE A 251 -6.84 -6.35 -22.96
N LEU A 252 -5.52 -6.43 -23.11
CA LEU A 252 -4.89 -7.19 -24.20
C LEU A 252 -5.07 -8.71 -24.05
N GLU A 253 -5.07 -9.25 -22.83
CA GLU A 253 -5.37 -10.67 -22.56
C GLU A 253 -6.81 -11.02 -22.95
N LEU A 254 -7.78 -10.19 -22.54
CA LEU A 254 -9.19 -10.43 -22.82
C LEU A 254 -9.58 -10.22 -24.28
N HIS A 255 -8.91 -9.29 -24.96
CA HIS A 255 -9.39 -8.78 -26.25
C HIS A 255 -8.37 -8.85 -27.39
N GLY A 256 -7.14 -9.27 -27.12
CA GLY A 256 -6.02 -9.27 -28.07
C GLY A 256 -6.28 -10.09 -29.33
N GLU A 257 -7.08 -11.15 -29.26
CA GLU A 257 -7.45 -11.96 -30.42
C GLU A 257 -8.74 -11.51 -31.09
N ALA A 258 -9.74 -11.09 -30.30
CA ALA A 258 -11.09 -10.85 -30.78
C ALA A 258 -11.31 -9.42 -31.32
N ARG A 259 -10.62 -8.41 -30.75
CA ARG A 259 -10.84 -6.99 -31.05
C ARG A 259 -9.70 -6.34 -31.83
N PHE A 260 -8.66 -7.08 -32.19
CA PHE A 260 -7.55 -6.59 -33.00
C PHE A 260 -7.47 -7.29 -34.35
N THR A 261 -7.59 -6.52 -35.43
CA THR A 261 -7.46 -7.05 -36.80
C THR A 261 -5.99 -7.35 -37.12
N ASP A 262 -5.71 -8.50 -37.72
CA ASP A 262 -4.36 -8.83 -38.20
C ASP A 262 -3.99 -7.90 -39.36
N ASN A 263 -2.98 -7.06 -39.16
CA ASN A 263 -2.55 -6.05 -40.14
C ASN A 263 -1.90 -6.70 -41.38
N GLY A 264 -1.26 -7.86 -41.21
CA GLY A 264 -0.53 -8.58 -42.26
C GLY A 264 -1.42 -9.43 -43.17
N ARG A 265 -2.58 -9.89 -42.67
CA ARG A 265 -3.53 -10.72 -43.45
C ARG A 265 -4.50 -9.92 -44.31
N ALA A 266 -4.64 -8.63 -44.07
CA ALA A 266 -5.61 -7.78 -44.77
C ALA A 266 -5.20 -7.37 -46.21
N ASN A 267 -4.10 -7.92 -46.74
CA ASN A 267 -3.69 -7.77 -48.15
C ASN A 267 -4.01 -9.01 -49.02
N ALA A 268 -4.64 -10.05 -48.46
CA ALA A 268 -5.25 -11.10 -49.26
C ALA A 268 -6.72 -10.72 -49.50
N ASP A 269 -7.16 -10.74 -50.77
CA ASP A 269 -8.57 -10.72 -51.17
C ASP A 269 -9.29 -11.99 -50.65
N ASP A 270 -9.32 -12.16 -49.34
CA ASP A 270 -9.90 -13.30 -48.66
C ASP A 270 -11.23 -12.85 -48.06
N ASP A 271 -12.30 -13.05 -48.85
CA ASP A 271 -13.70 -12.74 -48.47
C ASP A 271 -14.17 -13.54 -47.24
N HIS A 272 -13.33 -14.46 -46.73
CA HIS A 272 -13.54 -15.27 -45.54
C HIS A 272 -12.81 -14.73 -44.29
N ALA A 273 -12.13 -13.57 -44.38
CA ALA A 273 -11.48 -12.97 -43.22
C ALA A 273 -12.53 -12.62 -42.14
N PRO A 274 -12.42 -13.16 -40.91
CA PRO A 274 -13.40 -12.91 -39.86
C PRO A 274 -13.47 -11.41 -39.53
N LYS A 275 -14.67 -10.84 -39.58
CA LYS A 275 -14.90 -9.44 -39.24
C LYS A 275 -14.63 -9.21 -37.75
N THR A 276 -13.65 -8.40 -37.43
CA THR A 276 -13.39 -7.96 -36.04
C THR A 276 -14.54 -7.07 -35.56
N LEU A 277 -15.38 -7.61 -34.68
CA LEU A 277 -16.45 -6.86 -34.01
C LEU A 277 -15.86 -5.94 -32.92
N ASN A 278 -16.46 -4.76 -32.73
CA ASN A 278 -16.03 -3.77 -31.73
C ASN A 278 -14.51 -3.49 -31.74
N ARG A 279 -13.93 -3.29 -32.93
CA ARG A 279 -12.47 -3.20 -33.15
C ARG A 279 -11.80 -2.19 -32.21
N ALA A 280 -10.81 -2.67 -31.45
CA ALA A 280 -9.96 -1.89 -30.57
C ALA A 280 -8.68 -1.40 -31.27
N GLY A 281 -8.24 -2.12 -32.31
CA GLY A 281 -7.00 -1.82 -33.00
C GLY A 281 -6.61 -2.85 -34.04
N PHE A 282 -5.33 -2.87 -34.34
CA PHE A 282 -4.69 -3.83 -35.22
C PHE A 282 -3.54 -4.53 -34.49
N ARG A 283 -3.18 -5.72 -34.93
CA ARG A 283 -2.04 -6.46 -34.39
C ARG A 283 -1.16 -6.95 -35.53
N GLU A 284 0.15 -7.01 -35.28
CA GLU A 284 1.15 -7.45 -36.26
C GLU A 284 2.24 -8.23 -35.52
N LYS A 285 2.84 -9.21 -36.18
CA LYS A 285 4.00 -9.89 -35.62
C LYS A 285 5.24 -9.03 -35.88
N SER A 286 6.05 -8.81 -34.84
CA SER A 286 7.39 -8.23 -34.97
C SER A 286 8.33 -9.19 -35.70
N ASP A 287 9.52 -8.70 -36.05
CA ASP A 287 10.57 -9.50 -36.68
C ASP A 287 10.99 -10.73 -35.83
N GLU A 288 10.79 -10.66 -34.51
CA GLU A 288 11.02 -11.75 -33.56
C GLU A 288 9.80 -12.67 -33.37
N ASN A 289 8.78 -12.57 -34.23
CA ASN A 289 7.53 -13.33 -34.16
C ASN A 289 6.74 -13.10 -32.85
N LYS A 290 6.97 -11.98 -32.16
CA LYS A 290 6.18 -11.54 -31.00
C LYS A 290 5.08 -10.58 -31.44
N MET A 291 3.95 -10.55 -30.73
CA MET A 291 2.80 -9.73 -31.12
C MET A 291 2.93 -8.27 -30.68
N GLU A 292 2.76 -7.35 -31.63
CA GLU A 292 2.61 -5.91 -31.39
C GLU A 292 1.16 -5.48 -31.55
N PHE A 293 0.74 -4.48 -30.78
CA PHE A 293 -0.63 -3.96 -30.79
C PHE A 293 -0.67 -2.47 -31.13
N PHE A 294 -1.49 -2.12 -32.11
CA PHE A 294 -1.75 -0.76 -32.56
C PHE A 294 -3.17 -0.36 -32.15
N CYS A 295 -3.29 0.27 -30.99
CA CYS A 295 -4.57 0.64 -30.40
C CYS A 295 -5.10 1.94 -31.02
N LEU A 296 -6.38 1.95 -31.37
CA LEU A 296 -7.05 3.16 -31.86
C LEU A 296 -7.17 4.21 -30.73
N PRO A 297 -7.04 5.52 -31.04
CA PRO A 297 -6.92 6.55 -30.01
C PRO A 297 -8.07 6.61 -29.02
N GLU A 298 -9.32 6.52 -29.49
CA GLU A 298 -10.47 6.62 -28.60
C GLU A 298 -10.60 5.39 -27.71
N VAL A 299 -10.44 4.18 -28.27
CA VAL A 299 -10.47 2.94 -27.48
C VAL A 299 -9.36 2.92 -26.44
N PHE A 300 -8.16 3.39 -26.79
CA PHE A 300 -7.07 3.51 -25.83
C PHE A 300 -7.44 4.43 -24.66
N LYS A 301 -8.04 5.59 -24.93
CA LYS A 301 -8.43 6.55 -23.89
C LYS A 301 -9.61 6.07 -23.04
N THR A 302 -10.67 5.56 -23.66
CA THR A 302 -11.96 5.33 -22.99
C THR A 302 -12.11 3.92 -22.43
N GLU A 303 -11.41 2.94 -23.01
CA GLU A 303 -11.54 1.53 -22.62
C GLU A 303 -10.24 0.99 -22.01
N ILE A 304 -9.11 1.11 -22.71
CA ILE A 304 -7.83 0.57 -22.24
C ILE A 304 -7.38 1.32 -20.99
N CYS A 305 -7.35 2.66 -21.02
CA CYS A 305 -6.97 3.50 -19.88
C CYS A 305 -8.14 3.85 -18.95
N LYS A 306 -9.26 3.11 -19.00
CA LYS A 306 -10.46 3.45 -18.23
C LYS A 306 -10.14 3.58 -16.73
N GLY A 307 -10.44 4.74 -16.15
CA GLY A 307 -10.18 5.03 -14.74
C GLY A 307 -8.79 5.61 -14.45
N PHE A 308 -7.96 5.83 -15.46
CA PHE A 308 -6.65 6.48 -15.37
C PHE A 308 -6.53 7.63 -16.38
N ASP A 309 -5.60 8.56 -16.17
CA ASP A 309 -5.23 9.53 -17.20
C ASP A 309 -4.43 8.82 -18.30
N TYR A 310 -4.99 8.72 -19.50
CA TYR A 310 -4.36 8.07 -20.65
C TYR A 310 -2.97 8.65 -20.98
N ARG A 311 -2.71 9.93 -20.67
CA ARG A 311 -1.40 10.54 -20.91
C ARG A 311 -0.36 10.02 -19.92
N ALA A 312 -0.77 9.81 -18.66
CA ALA A 312 0.09 9.23 -17.64
C ALA A 312 0.42 7.77 -18.00
N VAL A 313 -0.60 6.98 -18.38
CA VAL A 313 -0.42 5.60 -18.83
C VAL A 313 0.53 5.53 -20.03
N ALA A 314 0.28 6.33 -21.06
CA ALA A 314 1.11 6.36 -22.25
C ALA A 314 2.58 6.72 -21.95
N ARG A 315 2.83 7.75 -21.13
CA ARG A 315 4.21 8.11 -20.73
C ARG A 315 4.87 6.98 -19.97
N LEU A 316 4.18 6.39 -18.99
CA LEU A 316 4.69 5.26 -18.23
C LEU A 316 5.06 4.09 -19.15
N LEU A 317 4.19 3.70 -20.09
CA LEU A 317 4.51 2.62 -21.03
C LEU A 317 5.71 2.97 -21.92
N ILE A 318 5.89 4.23 -22.32
CA ILE A 318 7.08 4.66 -23.09
C ILE A 318 8.34 4.56 -22.22
N ASP A 319 8.29 5.09 -21.00
CA ASP A 319 9.42 5.14 -20.08
C ASP A 319 9.90 3.73 -19.69
N ARG A 320 8.98 2.76 -19.59
CA ARG A 320 9.28 1.33 -19.36
C ARG A 320 9.62 0.54 -20.62
N GLY A 321 9.59 1.18 -21.80
CA GLY A 321 9.86 0.52 -23.08
C GLY A 321 8.77 -0.44 -23.55
N PHE A 322 7.55 -0.33 -23.01
CA PHE A 322 6.35 -1.10 -23.38
C PHE A 322 5.55 -0.47 -24.51
N MET A 323 5.78 0.80 -24.85
CA MET A 323 5.09 1.49 -25.93
C MET A 323 6.05 2.36 -26.71
N LYS A 324 5.86 2.44 -28.04
CA LYS A 324 6.66 3.31 -28.91
C LYS A 324 6.19 4.75 -28.83
N GLY A 325 7.09 5.67 -28.51
CA GLY A 325 6.88 7.11 -28.49
C GLY A 325 8.15 7.86 -28.09
N ASP A 326 8.17 9.17 -28.31
CA ASP A 326 9.33 10.04 -28.00
C ASP A 326 9.08 10.93 -26.76
N GLY A 327 8.05 10.60 -25.95
CA GLY A 327 7.59 11.36 -24.79
C GLY A 327 6.83 12.66 -25.12
N ARG A 328 7.11 13.30 -26.26
CA ARG A 328 6.41 14.50 -26.75
C ARG A 328 5.18 14.14 -27.59
N ASN A 329 5.32 13.09 -28.39
CA ASN A 329 4.32 12.43 -29.22
C ASN A 329 4.04 11.04 -28.66
N LEU A 330 2.94 10.93 -27.93
CA LEU A 330 2.53 9.68 -27.27
C LEU A 330 1.96 8.62 -28.23
N ALA A 331 1.60 9.02 -29.46
CA ALA A 331 1.04 8.13 -30.47
C ALA A 331 1.83 8.27 -31.76
N THR A 332 1.97 7.18 -32.50
CA THR A 332 2.74 7.11 -33.74
C THR A 332 1.82 7.01 -34.95
N ASN A 333 2.31 7.41 -36.12
CA ASN A 333 1.60 7.18 -37.38
C ASN A 333 1.95 5.77 -37.88
N LYS A 334 0.93 4.96 -38.14
CA LYS A 334 1.06 3.64 -38.74
C LYS A 334 0.08 3.52 -39.90
N ARG A 335 0.53 2.92 -41.00
CA ARG A 335 -0.36 2.54 -42.10
C ARG A 335 -1.07 1.25 -41.71
N LEU A 336 -2.39 1.33 -41.58
CA LEU A 336 -3.26 0.22 -41.20
C LEU A 336 -4.04 -0.25 -42.44
N SER A 337 -4.08 -1.56 -42.61
CA SER A 337 -4.77 -2.18 -43.74
C SER A 337 -6.26 -1.81 -43.74
N GLY A 338 -6.76 -1.31 -44.88
CA GLY A 338 -8.13 -0.83 -45.05
C GLY A 338 -8.46 0.53 -44.41
N CYS A 339 -7.56 1.15 -43.63
CA CYS A 339 -7.81 2.44 -42.96
C CYS A 339 -6.80 3.54 -43.30
N GLY A 340 -5.77 3.23 -44.11
CA GLY A 340 -4.75 4.20 -44.50
C GLY A 340 -3.83 4.58 -43.34
N MET A 341 -3.27 5.80 -43.38
CA MET A 341 -2.41 6.29 -42.30
C MET A 341 -3.26 6.71 -41.10
N GLN A 342 -3.00 6.13 -39.93
CA GLN A 342 -3.73 6.42 -38.69
C GLN A 342 -2.75 6.71 -37.55
N ARG A 343 -3.19 7.56 -36.63
CA ARG A 343 -2.51 7.74 -35.34
C ARG A 343 -2.91 6.62 -34.39
N VAL A 344 -1.93 5.93 -33.82
CA VAL A 344 -2.16 4.77 -32.94
C VAL A 344 -1.24 4.81 -31.72
N PHE A 345 -1.72 4.22 -30.63
CA PHE A 345 -0.87 3.89 -29.50
C PHE A 345 -0.25 2.51 -29.77
N HIS A 346 1.06 2.49 -29.99
CA HIS A 346 1.80 1.30 -30.44
C HIS A 346 2.45 0.60 -29.24
N ILE A 347 1.76 -0.40 -28.72
CA ILE A 347 2.22 -1.23 -27.60
C ILE A 347 3.15 -2.33 -28.14
N LEU A 348 4.31 -2.44 -27.51
CA LEU A 348 5.39 -3.36 -27.86
C LEU A 348 5.24 -4.69 -27.12
N PRO A 349 5.83 -5.79 -27.62
CA PRO A 349 5.70 -7.10 -26.99
C PRO A 349 6.40 -7.20 -25.63
N THR A 350 7.35 -6.28 -25.38
CA THR A 350 8.05 -6.13 -24.10
C THR A 350 7.10 -5.87 -22.94
N ILE A 351 5.84 -5.46 -23.18
CA ILE A 351 4.83 -5.33 -22.13
C ILE A 351 4.58 -6.65 -21.38
N TRP A 352 4.94 -7.80 -21.94
CA TRP A 352 4.82 -9.11 -21.29
C TRP A 352 6.09 -9.56 -20.55
N ASP A 353 7.19 -8.82 -20.70
CA ASP A 353 8.47 -9.18 -20.10
C ASP A 353 8.50 -8.68 -18.64
N SER A 354 8.65 -9.59 -17.68
CA SER A 354 8.63 -9.30 -16.24
C SER A 354 9.86 -8.55 -15.71
N GLN A 355 10.87 -8.29 -16.55
CA GLN A 355 12.12 -7.63 -16.15
C GLN A 355 12.02 -6.10 -16.09
N ASN A 356 10.96 -5.51 -16.66
CA ASN A 356 10.77 -4.05 -16.78
C ASN A 356 9.62 -3.52 -15.89
N ASP A 357 9.10 -4.34 -14.97
CA ASP A 357 7.98 -4.04 -14.06
C ASP A 357 8.38 -3.22 -12.82
#